data_AF-A0A942AKJ1-F1
#
_entry.id   AF-A0A942AKJ1-F1
#
_cell.length_a   1.000
_cell.length_b   1.000
_cell.length_c   1.000
_cell.angle_alpha   90.00
_cell.angle_beta   90.00
_cell.angle_gamma   90.00
#
_symmetry.space_group_name_H-M   'P 1'
#
loop_
_entity.id
_entity.type
_entity.pdbx_description
1 polymer ?
#
loop_
_entity_poly.entity_id
_entity_poly.type
_entity_poly.pdbx_seq_one_letter_code
_entity_poly.pdbx_strand_id
1 'polypeptide(L)'
;MLIEKYGEAIWEDLSKALLAQDEDYMIYHSLSRILGSGIGLGAGPLFIYEDEKLLEWCKDNPQKAPGRLAAMVPVYEYEKNESGGSRATGFSSIILKLLDQYGSEEEVLNSLNANMNSFSWTGSVIALYKQKKKALEQLLTHPNMEVVRWAEKGIERAEAEIEYETKREDYEYFAYRNE
;
A
#
# COMPACT_ATOMS: atom_id res chain seq x y z
N MET A 1 -8.01 8.05 -19.31
CA MET A 1 -7.48 9.34 -18.79
C MET A 1 -6.43 9.95 -19.72
N LEU A 2 -6.06 11.22 -19.56
CA LEU A 2 -4.97 11.84 -20.34
C LEU A 2 -3.63 11.09 -20.19
N ILE A 3 -3.34 10.60 -18.98
CA ILE A 3 -2.11 9.83 -18.68
C ILE A 3 -2.01 8.53 -19.50
N GLU A 4 -3.13 7.85 -19.78
CA GLU A 4 -3.13 6.66 -20.64
C GLU A 4 -2.75 6.97 -22.10
N LYS A 5 -3.02 8.20 -22.57
CA LYS A 5 -2.76 8.61 -23.96
C LYS A 5 -1.41 9.33 -24.14
N TYR A 6 -0.97 10.05 -23.10
CA TYR A 6 0.17 10.95 -23.17
C TYR A 6 1.22 10.68 -22.07
N GLY A 7 1.14 9.53 -21.40
CA GLY A 7 1.98 9.19 -20.25
C GLY A 7 3.48 9.34 -20.55
N GLU A 8 3.95 8.89 -21.70
CA GLU A 8 5.36 9.07 -22.08
C GLU A 8 5.73 10.53 -22.31
N ALA A 9 4.84 11.31 -22.94
CA ALA A 9 5.08 12.72 -23.26
C ALA A 9 5.14 13.62 -22.01
N ILE A 10 4.44 13.24 -20.93
CA ILE A 10 4.38 14.03 -19.69
C ILE A 10 5.27 13.46 -18.57
N TRP A 11 6.00 12.36 -18.81
CA TRP A 11 6.71 11.64 -17.75
C TRP A 11 7.72 12.52 -17.01
N GLU A 12 8.49 13.36 -17.72
CA GLU A 12 9.47 14.23 -17.08
C GLU A 12 8.84 15.25 -16.13
N ASP A 13 7.76 15.91 -16.58
CA ASP A 13 7.04 16.90 -15.76
C ASP A 13 6.33 16.21 -14.58
N LEU A 14 5.76 15.03 -14.83
CA LEU A 14 5.14 14.23 -13.80
C LEU A 14 6.15 13.77 -12.74
N SER A 15 7.31 13.28 -13.16
CA SER A 15 8.42 12.89 -12.28
C SER A 15 8.85 14.06 -11.38
N LYS A 16 9.08 15.25 -11.96
CA LYS A 16 9.42 16.45 -11.19
C LYS A 16 8.34 16.80 -10.17
N ALA A 17 7.07 16.73 -10.57
CA ALA A 17 5.95 17.04 -9.68
C ALA A 17 5.78 16.01 -8.55
N LEU A 18 6.07 14.73 -8.80
CA LEU A 18 6.08 13.68 -7.79
C LEU A 18 7.28 13.79 -6.81
N LEU A 19 8.35 14.45 -7.24
CA LEU A 19 9.54 14.73 -6.41
C LEU A 19 9.48 16.08 -5.69
N ALA A 20 8.41 16.85 -5.91
CA ALA A 20 8.18 18.16 -5.30
C ALA A 20 8.28 18.09 -3.77
N GLN A 21 8.86 19.14 -3.20
CA GLN A 21 9.17 19.26 -1.77
C GLN A 21 9.04 20.71 -1.31
N ASP A 22 9.26 20.93 -0.01
CA ASP A 22 9.24 22.26 0.61
C ASP A 22 7.95 23.00 0.29
N GLU A 23 8.05 24.20 -0.29
CA GLU A 23 6.91 25.04 -0.68
C GLU A 23 5.98 24.35 -1.70
N ASP A 24 6.52 23.42 -2.50
CA ASP A 24 5.80 22.69 -3.54
C ASP A 24 5.29 21.31 -3.08
N TYR A 25 5.47 20.93 -1.82
CA TYR A 25 5.06 19.61 -1.30
C TYR A 25 3.57 19.30 -1.57
N MET A 26 2.72 20.32 -1.56
CA MET A 26 1.29 20.17 -1.83
C MET A 26 0.99 19.68 -3.25
N ILE A 27 1.88 19.93 -4.21
CA ILE A 27 1.78 19.39 -5.57
C ILE A 27 1.90 17.87 -5.52
N TYR A 28 2.98 17.36 -4.90
CA TYR A 28 3.17 15.93 -4.69
C TYR A 28 1.97 15.32 -3.94
N HIS A 29 1.57 15.90 -2.81
CA HIS A 29 0.52 15.34 -1.97
C HIS A 29 -0.83 15.24 -2.72
N SER A 30 -1.14 16.23 -3.56
CA SER A 30 -2.38 16.20 -4.35
C SER A 30 -2.30 15.17 -5.47
N LEU A 31 -1.16 15.12 -6.18
CA LEU A 31 -0.95 14.19 -7.28
C LEU A 31 -0.89 12.75 -6.82
N SER A 32 -0.20 12.45 -5.71
CA SER A 32 -0.06 11.08 -5.20
C SER A 32 -1.41 10.46 -4.85
N ARG A 33 -2.35 11.25 -4.35
CA ARG A 33 -3.73 10.81 -4.08
C ARG A 33 -4.55 10.53 -5.34
N ILE A 34 -4.26 11.23 -6.44
CA ILE A 34 -4.96 11.06 -7.73
C ILE A 34 -4.36 9.91 -8.52
N LEU A 35 -3.04 9.79 -8.49
CA LEU A 35 -2.25 8.90 -9.34
C LEU A 35 -1.97 7.54 -8.68
N GLY A 36 -1.83 7.52 -7.36
CA GLY A 36 -1.71 6.30 -6.57
C GLY A 36 -3.06 5.65 -6.27
N SER A 37 -3.05 4.68 -5.34
CA SER A 37 -4.26 3.99 -4.85
C SER A 37 -5.30 4.91 -4.18
N GLY A 38 -4.92 6.16 -3.90
CA GLY A 38 -5.80 7.18 -3.34
C GLY A 38 -6.26 6.83 -1.94
N ILE A 39 -7.58 6.68 -1.75
CA ILE A 39 -8.19 6.24 -0.48
C ILE A 39 -8.52 4.74 -0.47
N GLY A 40 -8.26 4.06 -1.59
CA GLY A 40 -8.50 2.63 -1.79
C GLY A 40 -7.22 1.82 -1.78
N LEU A 41 -7.34 0.52 -2.10
CA LEU A 41 -6.22 -0.44 -2.08
C LEU A 41 -5.82 -0.94 -3.49
N GLY A 42 -6.49 -0.44 -4.53
CA GLY A 42 -6.30 -0.86 -5.93
C GLY A 42 -5.39 0.08 -6.72
N ALA A 43 -5.00 -0.34 -7.92
CA ALA A 43 -4.08 0.42 -8.76
C ALA A 43 -4.68 1.76 -9.22
N GLY A 44 -3.94 2.84 -8.97
CA GLY A 44 -4.23 4.16 -9.51
C GLY A 44 -3.70 4.38 -10.93
N PRO A 45 -4.00 5.54 -11.54
CA PRO A 45 -3.59 5.90 -12.90
C PRO A 45 -2.07 5.87 -13.16
N LEU A 46 -1.22 5.96 -12.13
CA LEU A 46 0.24 5.88 -12.28
C LEU A 46 0.69 4.49 -12.75
N PHE A 47 -0.03 3.44 -12.35
CA PHE A 47 0.34 2.06 -12.63
C PHE A 47 -0.06 1.59 -14.03
N ILE A 48 -0.20 2.54 -14.96
CA ILE A 48 -0.13 2.27 -16.40
C ILE A 48 1.31 2.01 -16.86
N TYR A 49 2.30 2.54 -16.12
CA TYR A 49 3.71 2.27 -16.38
C TYR A 49 4.08 0.92 -15.78
N GLU A 50 4.95 0.19 -16.48
CA GLU A 50 5.50 -1.07 -16.00
C GLU A 50 6.31 -0.86 -14.71
N ASP A 51 6.29 -1.86 -13.82
CA ASP A 51 7.05 -1.84 -12.56
C ASP A 51 8.51 -1.44 -12.80
N GLU A 52 9.11 -1.94 -13.88
CA GLU A 52 10.51 -1.70 -14.24
C GLU A 52 10.80 -0.21 -14.47
N LYS A 53 9.88 0.51 -15.13
CA LYS A 53 10.03 1.97 -15.33
C LYS A 53 9.91 2.74 -14.02
N LEU A 54 9.00 2.34 -13.15
CA LEU A 54 8.82 2.97 -11.84
C LEU A 54 10.00 2.68 -10.90
N LEU A 55 10.58 1.49 -10.98
CA LEU A 55 11.78 1.11 -10.23
C LEU A 55 13.03 1.80 -10.78
N GLU A 56 13.14 2.00 -12.09
CA GLU A 56 14.23 2.80 -12.66
C GLU A 56 14.16 4.26 -12.19
N TRP A 57 12.96 4.83 -12.14
CA TRP A 57 12.73 6.15 -11.54
C TRP A 57 13.18 6.24 -10.09
N CYS A 58 12.98 5.17 -9.31
CA CYS A 58 13.50 5.05 -7.95
C CYS A 58 15.03 5.05 -7.91
N LYS A 59 15.71 4.39 -8.86
CA LYS A 59 17.17 4.39 -8.96
C LYS A 59 17.73 5.76 -9.36
N ASP A 60 17.04 6.45 -10.27
CA ASP A 60 17.42 7.79 -10.72
C ASP A 60 17.22 8.85 -9.61
N ASN A 61 16.29 8.61 -8.68
CA ASN A 61 15.90 9.54 -7.63
C ASN A 61 15.85 8.88 -6.24
N PRO A 62 16.97 8.28 -5.76
CA PRO A 62 16.96 7.33 -4.65
C PRO A 62 16.57 7.94 -3.31
N GLN A 63 16.76 9.26 -3.15
CA GLN A 63 16.45 9.95 -1.90
C GLN A 63 14.94 10.05 -1.62
N LYS A 64 14.07 9.99 -2.65
CA LYS A 64 12.64 10.29 -2.48
C LYS A 64 11.71 9.32 -3.21
N ALA A 65 12.05 8.99 -4.45
CA ALA A 65 11.15 8.20 -5.28
C ALA A 65 10.76 6.86 -4.65
N PRO A 66 11.64 6.12 -3.95
CA PRO A 66 11.23 4.88 -3.27
C PRO A 66 10.10 5.09 -2.24
N GLY A 67 10.24 6.10 -1.36
CA GLY A 67 9.22 6.43 -0.37
C GLY A 67 7.93 6.93 -1.01
N ARG A 68 8.02 7.77 -2.05
CA ARG A 68 6.86 8.24 -2.81
C ARG A 68 6.12 7.09 -3.49
N LEU A 69 6.85 6.18 -4.14
CA LEU A 69 6.26 5.04 -4.82
C LEU A 69 5.57 4.12 -3.81
N ALA A 70 6.23 3.79 -2.69
CA ALA A 70 5.66 3.01 -1.60
C ALA A 70 4.33 3.57 -1.06
N ALA A 71 4.17 4.89 -1.05
CA ALA A 71 2.92 5.54 -0.65
C ALA A 71 1.79 5.46 -1.70
N MET A 72 2.11 5.11 -2.95
CA MET A 72 1.17 5.11 -4.07
C MET A 72 0.81 3.71 -4.58
N VAL A 73 1.68 2.71 -4.39
CA VAL A 73 1.53 1.36 -4.96
C VAL A 73 0.18 0.70 -4.62
N PRO A 74 -0.38 -0.12 -5.54
CA PRO A 74 -1.46 -1.03 -5.17
C PRO A 74 -0.93 -1.96 -4.07
N VAL A 75 -1.71 -2.14 -3.00
CA VAL A 75 -1.21 -2.86 -1.82
C VAL A 75 -1.25 -4.36 -2.03
N TYR A 76 -2.36 -4.87 -2.57
CA TYR A 76 -2.61 -6.31 -2.65
C TYR A 76 -2.78 -6.76 -4.09
N GLU A 77 -2.34 -7.99 -4.37
CA GLU A 77 -2.73 -8.72 -5.56
C GLU A 77 -4.10 -9.36 -5.34
N TYR A 78 -4.99 -9.26 -6.34
CA TYR A 78 -6.35 -9.76 -6.23
C TYR A 78 -6.64 -10.80 -7.30
N GLU A 79 -6.99 -12.01 -6.87
CA GLU A 79 -7.52 -13.03 -7.78
C GLU A 79 -9.04 -12.90 -7.85
N LYS A 80 -9.57 -12.92 -9.09
CA LYS A 80 -11.01 -13.04 -9.32
C LYS A 80 -11.43 -14.48 -9.06
N ASN A 81 -12.47 -14.65 -8.25
CA ASN A 81 -13.14 -15.94 -8.13
C ASN A 81 -14.16 -16.12 -9.27
N GLU A 82 -14.57 -17.37 -9.50
CA GLU A 82 -15.52 -17.74 -10.56
C GLU A 82 -16.90 -17.05 -10.40
N SER A 83 -17.24 -16.62 -9.19
CA SER A 83 -18.49 -15.92 -8.86
C SER A 83 -18.41 -14.39 -8.94
N GLY A 84 -17.30 -13.83 -9.43
CA GLY A 84 -17.13 -12.39 -9.67
C GLY A 84 -16.65 -11.56 -8.47
N GLY A 85 -16.42 -12.18 -7.31
CA GLY A 85 -15.70 -11.57 -6.19
C GLY A 85 -14.18 -11.59 -6.38
N SER A 86 -13.48 -10.73 -5.65
CA SER A 86 -12.02 -10.66 -5.66
C SER A 86 -11.45 -10.96 -4.28
N ARG A 87 -10.39 -11.77 -4.21
CA ARG A 87 -9.70 -12.09 -2.95
C ARG A 87 -8.25 -11.66 -3.03
N ALA A 88 -7.78 -10.95 -2.00
CA ALA A 88 -6.37 -10.66 -1.86
C ALA A 88 -5.56 -11.94 -1.59
N THR A 89 -4.52 -12.19 -2.37
CA THR A 89 -3.66 -13.38 -2.24
C THR A 89 -2.36 -13.08 -1.50
N GLY A 90 -1.87 -11.85 -1.58
CA GLY A 90 -0.67 -11.36 -0.91
C GLY A 90 -0.41 -9.90 -1.27
N PHE A 91 0.79 -9.41 -0.97
CA PHE A 91 1.24 -8.12 -1.47
C PHE A 91 1.36 -8.13 -3.00
N SER A 92 1.14 -6.98 -3.62
CA SER A 92 1.36 -6.80 -5.05
C SER A 92 2.82 -7.04 -5.44
N SER A 93 3.07 -7.39 -6.70
CA SER A 93 4.42 -7.63 -7.23
C SER A 93 5.36 -6.44 -6.98
N ILE A 94 4.87 -5.22 -7.15
CA ILE A 94 5.66 -4.01 -6.99
C ILE A 94 6.06 -3.73 -5.54
N ILE A 95 5.22 -4.10 -4.55
CA ILE A 95 5.62 -4.03 -3.14
C ILE A 95 6.77 -4.99 -2.87
N LEU A 96 6.70 -6.22 -3.38
CA LEU A 96 7.77 -7.21 -3.19
C LEU A 96 9.08 -6.71 -3.83
N LYS A 97 9.03 -6.20 -5.06
CA LYS A 97 10.19 -5.60 -5.74
C LYS A 97 10.77 -4.39 -4.98
N LEU A 98 9.91 -3.57 -4.36
CA LEU A 98 10.33 -2.45 -3.51
C LEU A 98 11.02 -2.93 -2.23
N LEU A 99 10.50 -3.96 -1.58
CA LEU A 99 11.11 -4.54 -0.37
C LEU A 99 12.45 -5.23 -0.68
N ASP A 100 12.56 -5.88 -1.84
CA ASP A 100 13.82 -6.47 -2.29
C ASP A 100 14.93 -5.42 -2.46
N GLN A 101 14.60 -4.24 -2.99
CA GLN A 101 15.57 -3.19 -3.31
C GLN A 101 15.77 -2.17 -2.20
N TYR A 102 14.72 -1.81 -1.46
CA TYR A 102 14.68 -0.69 -0.52
C TYR A 102 14.10 -1.09 0.84
N GLY A 103 13.99 -2.39 1.15
CA GLY A 103 13.43 -2.89 2.41
C GLY A 103 14.24 -2.56 3.66
N SER A 104 15.42 -1.96 3.52
CA SER A 104 16.21 -1.43 4.64
C SER A 104 15.97 0.07 4.88
N GLU A 105 15.25 0.74 3.99
CA GLU A 105 14.98 2.18 4.08
C GLU A 105 13.73 2.43 4.93
N GLU A 106 13.90 3.11 6.06
CA GLU A 106 12.81 3.33 7.01
C GLU A 106 11.64 4.12 6.38
N GLU A 107 11.92 5.09 5.52
CA GLU A 107 10.90 5.87 4.82
C GLU A 107 10.02 4.98 3.93
N VAL A 108 10.60 3.97 3.27
CA VAL A 108 9.85 3.02 2.43
C VAL A 108 8.94 2.17 3.30
N LEU A 109 9.47 1.58 4.37
CA LEU A 109 8.70 0.74 5.28
C LEU A 109 7.56 1.51 5.98
N ASN A 110 7.80 2.76 6.36
CA ASN A 110 6.80 3.65 6.96
C ASN A 110 5.72 4.04 5.94
N SER A 111 6.12 4.37 4.70
CA SER A 111 5.19 4.71 3.62
C SER A 111 4.30 3.53 3.23
N LEU A 112 4.87 2.32 3.12
CA LEU A 112 4.12 1.09 2.89
C LEU A 112 3.11 0.84 4.02
N ASN A 113 3.52 0.98 5.28
CA ASN A 113 2.59 0.81 6.40
C ASN A 113 1.45 1.84 6.40
N ALA A 114 1.72 3.09 6.00
CA ALA A 114 0.69 4.10 5.83
C ALA A 114 -0.28 3.76 4.69
N ASN A 115 0.23 3.30 3.54
CA ASN A 115 -0.54 2.91 2.37
C ASN A 115 -1.44 1.68 2.61
N MET A 116 -1.05 0.79 3.53
CA MET A 116 -1.87 -0.38 3.92
C MET A 116 -3.11 -0.04 4.75
N ASN A 117 -3.22 1.18 5.27
CA ASN A 117 -4.37 1.57 6.06
C ASN A 117 -5.47 2.08 5.14
N SER A 118 -6.68 1.54 5.29
CA SER A 118 -7.79 1.93 4.44
C SER A 118 -8.67 2.97 5.13
N PHE A 119 -8.85 4.12 4.50
CA PHE A 119 -9.82 5.13 4.91
C PHE A 119 -11.23 4.85 4.33
N SER A 120 -11.38 3.81 3.50
CA SER A 120 -12.59 3.54 2.71
C SER A 120 -13.08 2.08 2.76
N TRP A 121 -12.59 1.27 3.70
CA TRP A 121 -13.03 -0.12 3.81
C TRP A 121 -14.51 -0.20 4.19
N THR A 122 -15.26 -1.01 3.46
CA THR A 122 -16.67 -1.29 3.73
C THR A 122 -16.78 -2.76 4.15
N GLY A 123 -17.18 -2.99 5.40
CA GLY A 123 -17.24 -4.33 6.01
C GLY A 123 -16.52 -4.35 7.36
N SER A 124 -16.40 -5.55 7.96
CA SER A 124 -15.70 -5.69 9.24
C SER A 124 -14.22 -5.34 9.06
N VAL A 125 -13.72 -4.43 9.88
CA VAL A 125 -12.31 -4.05 9.92
C VAL A 125 -11.42 -5.23 10.36
N ILE A 126 -11.98 -6.21 11.07
CA ILE A 126 -11.30 -7.47 11.43
C ILE A 126 -10.85 -8.21 10.15
N ALA A 127 -11.68 -8.23 9.11
CA ALA A 127 -11.34 -8.89 7.84
C ALA A 127 -10.14 -8.21 7.16
N LEU A 128 -10.07 -6.88 7.20
CA LEU A 128 -8.94 -6.10 6.68
C LEU A 128 -7.65 -6.45 7.44
N TYR A 129 -7.69 -6.48 8.78
CA TYR A 129 -6.52 -6.81 9.58
C TYR A 129 -6.06 -8.26 9.39
N LYS A 130 -6.98 -9.21 9.23
CA LYS A 130 -6.65 -10.60 8.87
C LYS A 130 -5.97 -10.68 7.50
N GLN A 131 -6.44 -9.90 6.52
CA GLN A 131 -5.80 -9.81 5.21
C GLN A 131 -4.40 -9.23 5.31
N LYS A 132 -4.22 -8.12 6.05
CA LYS A 132 -2.91 -7.50 6.30
C LYS A 132 -1.94 -8.48 6.96
N LYS A 133 -2.37 -9.14 8.04
CA LYS A 133 -1.58 -10.16 8.73
C LYS A 133 -1.13 -11.26 7.77
N LYS A 134 -2.06 -11.84 7.00
CA LYS A 134 -1.73 -12.92 6.05
C LYS A 134 -0.71 -12.49 4.99
N ALA A 135 -0.76 -11.24 4.52
CA ALA A 135 0.23 -10.73 3.59
C ALA A 135 1.62 -10.56 4.24
N LEU A 136 1.67 -10.06 5.47
CA LEU A 136 2.92 -9.89 6.23
C LEU A 136 3.57 -11.23 6.59
N GLU A 137 2.78 -12.28 6.89
CA GLU A 137 3.30 -13.63 7.17
C GLU A 137 4.16 -14.19 6.03
N GLN A 138 3.88 -13.79 4.77
CA GLN A 138 4.66 -14.21 3.60
C GLN A 138 6.08 -13.62 3.59
N LEU A 139 6.32 -12.55 4.35
CA LEU A 139 7.61 -11.86 4.44
C LEU A 139 8.50 -12.38 5.56
N LEU A 140 8.03 -13.32 6.39
CA LEU A 140 8.82 -13.87 7.50
C LEU A 140 10.04 -14.69 7.04
N THR A 141 10.06 -15.12 5.78
CA THR A 141 11.19 -15.82 5.16
C THR A 141 11.99 -14.94 4.20
N HIS A 142 11.79 -13.62 4.25
CA HIS A 142 12.46 -12.68 3.37
C HIS A 142 13.97 -12.61 3.67
N PRO A 143 14.86 -12.48 2.66
CA PRO A 143 16.31 -12.44 2.88
C PRO A 143 16.79 -11.19 3.64
N ASN A 144 16.07 -10.07 3.53
CA ASN A 144 16.35 -8.85 4.28
C ASN A 144 15.72 -8.92 5.69
N MET A 145 16.57 -8.94 6.72
CA MET A 145 16.14 -9.01 8.12
C MET A 145 15.36 -7.78 8.61
N GLU A 146 15.57 -6.60 8.03
CA GLU A 146 14.77 -5.41 8.39
C GLU A 146 13.32 -5.57 7.90
N VAL A 147 13.13 -6.18 6.73
CA VAL A 147 11.80 -6.53 6.21
C VAL A 147 11.13 -7.58 7.11
N VAL A 148 11.88 -8.60 7.56
CA VAL A 148 11.36 -9.62 8.48
C VAL A 148 10.89 -8.98 9.79
N ARG A 149 11.72 -8.16 10.43
CA ARG A 149 11.35 -7.47 11.68
C ARG A 149 10.17 -6.52 11.51
N TRP A 150 10.13 -5.80 10.38
CA TRP A 150 9.00 -4.95 10.05
C TRP A 150 7.70 -5.76 9.88
N ALA A 151 7.79 -6.93 9.24
CA ALA A 151 6.66 -7.84 9.09
C ALA A 151 6.17 -8.39 10.43
N GLU A 152 7.07 -8.86 11.30
CA GLU A 152 6.75 -9.34 12.66
C GLU A 152 6.00 -8.27 13.46
N LYS A 153 6.52 -7.04 13.48
CA LYS A 153 5.88 -5.91 14.16
C LYS A 153 4.51 -5.57 13.56
N GLY A 154 4.38 -5.70 12.25
CA GLY A 154 3.11 -5.51 11.55
C GLY A 154 2.07 -6.58 11.91
N ILE A 155 2.51 -7.84 12.06
CA ILE A 155 1.66 -8.97 12.47
C ILE A 155 1.18 -8.78 13.90
N GLU A 156 2.07 -8.46 14.84
CA GLU A 156 1.72 -8.22 16.25
C GLU A 156 0.65 -7.13 16.38
N ARG A 157 0.82 -6.02 15.65
CA ARG A 157 -0.18 -4.94 15.60
C ARG A 157 -1.51 -5.41 15.03
N ALA A 158 -1.49 -6.15 13.91
CA ALA A 158 -2.71 -6.66 13.31
C ALA A 158 -3.45 -7.62 14.24
N GLU A 159 -2.74 -8.46 15.01
CA GLU A 159 -3.34 -9.34 16.02
C GLU A 159 -4.00 -8.56 17.15
N ALA A 160 -3.33 -7.54 17.69
CA ALA A 160 -3.88 -6.68 18.73
C ALA A 160 -5.16 -5.95 18.26
N GLU A 161 -5.14 -5.43 17.03
CA GLU A 161 -6.30 -4.78 16.42
C GLU A 161 -7.47 -5.76 16.18
N ILE A 162 -7.19 -6.99 15.71
CA ILE A 162 -8.22 -8.03 15.57
C ILE A 162 -8.86 -8.35 16.91
N GLU A 163 -8.06 -8.50 17.97
CA GLU A 163 -8.57 -8.80 19.31
C GLU A 163 -9.44 -7.66 19.85
N TYR A 164 -8.98 -6.42 19.71
CA TYR A 164 -9.72 -5.24 20.14
C TYR A 164 -11.07 -5.11 19.41
N GLU A 165 -11.06 -5.24 18.09
CA GLU A 165 -12.24 -5.10 17.24
C GLU A 165 -13.24 -6.25 17.45
N THR A 166 -12.77 -7.48 17.66
CA THR A 166 -13.63 -8.63 18.00
C THR A 166 -14.39 -8.38 19.29
N LYS A 167 -13.70 -7.90 20.34
CA LYS A 167 -14.35 -7.56 21.61
C LYS A 167 -15.40 -6.47 21.41
N ARG A 168 -15.08 -5.42 20.63
CA ARG A 168 -16.01 -4.32 20.36
C ARG A 168 -17.29 -4.80 19.66
N GLU A 169 -17.15 -5.56 18.57
CA GLU A 169 -18.28 -6.12 17.83
C GLU A 169 -19.14 -7.05 18.73
N ASP A 170 -18.51 -7.87 19.59
CA ASP A 170 -19.22 -8.72 20.55
C ASP A 170 -20.03 -7.89 21.56
N TYR A 171 -19.43 -6.85 22.17
CA TYR A 171 -20.12 -5.97 23.10
C TYR A 171 -21.34 -5.28 22.48
N GLU A 172 -21.20 -4.76 21.26
CA GLU A 172 -22.30 -4.16 20.51
C GLU A 172 -23.43 -5.18 20.29
N TYR A 173 -23.10 -6.39 19.85
CA TYR A 173 -24.08 -7.46 19.64
C TYR A 173 -24.84 -7.82 20.92
N PHE A 174 -24.17 -7.89 22.07
CA PHE A 174 -24.84 -8.14 23.36
C PHE A 174 -25.72 -6.97 23.81
N ALA A 175 -25.33 -5.72 23.56
CA ALA A 175 -26.14 -4.55 23.92
C ALA A 175 -27.47 -4.53 23.14
N TYR A 176 -27.43 -4.71 21.81
CA TYR A 176 -28.63 -4.68 20.96
C TYR A 176 -29.61 -5.84 21.18
N ARG A 177 -29.18 -6.94 21.80
CA ARG A 177 -30.04 -8.12 22.05
C ARG A 177 -30.79 -8.05 23.39
N ASN A 178 -30.44 -7.08 24.24
CA ASN A 178 -31.06 -6.85 25.56
C ASN A 178 -31.98 -5.61 25.58
N GLU A 179 -32.25 -5.01 24.42
CA GLU A 179 -33.27 -3.98 24.18
C GLU A 179 -34.49 -4.58 23.47
#